data_AF-A0AA45XLT0-F1
#
_entry.id   AF-A0AA45XLT0-F1
#
_cell.length_a   1.000
_cell.length_b   1.000
_cell.length_c   1.000
_cell.angle_alpha   90.00
_cell.angle_beta   90.00
_cell.angle_gamma   90.00
#
_symmetry.space_group_name_H-M   'P 1'
#
loop_
_entity.id
_entity.type
_entity.pdbx_description
1 polymer ?
#
loop_
_entity_poly.entity_id
_entity_poly.type
_entity_poly.pdbx_seq_one_letter_code
_entity_poly.pdbx_strand_id
1 'polypeptide(L)'
;MKDPLILQFRADATEPTPAGLTLLRSRLAEAFPDRAVVLLPCGMEVAPGSQESLLEINGKLDALLTALAAEGEDGQDEPSRSLDGELVPGERDQSQSLG
;
A
#
# COMPACT_ATOMS: atom_id res chain seq x y z
N MET A 1 -9.38 -15.35 -4.88
CA MET A 1 -8.60 -14.97 -3.67
C MET A 1 -9.34 -15.51 -2.46
N LYS A 2 -8.64 -16.12 -1.48
CA LYS A 2 -9.26 -16.52 -0.20
C LYS A 2 -9.33 -15.29 0.71
N ASP A 3 -10.45 -15.10 1.40
CA ASP A 3 -10.65 -13.93 2.26
C ASP A 3 -9.60 -13.86 3.38
N PRO A 4 -8.99 -12.68 3.62
CA PRO A 4 -7.98 -12.52 4.64
C PRO A 4 -8.59 -12.72 6.04
N LEU A 5 -7.86 -13.44 6.89
CA LEU A 5 -8.24 -13.60 8.29
C LEU A 5 -7.68 -12.42 9.09
N ILE A 6 -8.59 -11.62 9.65
CA ILE A 6 -8.22 -10.49 10.50
C ILE A 6 -8.27 -10.94 11.95
N LEU A 7 -7.15 -10.84 12.65
CA LEU A 7 -7.05 -11.15 14.07
C LEU A 7 -6.74 -9.86 14.83
N GLN A 8 -7.64 -9.51 15.74
CA GLN A 8 -7.55 -8.33 16.57
C GLN A 8 -7.17 -8.72 18.00
N PHE A 9 -6.15 -8.08 18.55
CA PHE A 9 -5.88 -8.20 19.97
C PHE A 9 -6.93 -7.41 20.75
N ARG A 10 -7.42 -8.00 21.84
CA ARG A 10 -8.35 -7.30 22.71
C ARG A 10 -7.67 -6.05 23.29
N ALA A 11 -8.45 -4.97 23.44
CA ALA A 11 -7.95 -3.70 23.96
C ALA A 11 -7.46 -3.78 25.42
N ASP A 12 -7.91 -4.79 26.17
CA ASP A 12 -7.48 -5.06 27.54
C ASP A 12 -6.26 -6.00 27.64
N ALA A 13 -5.72 -6.44 26.49
CA ALA A 13 -4.55 -7.31 26.47
C ALA A 13 -3.27 -6.51 26.69
N THR A 14 -2.35 -7.06 27.49
CA THR A 14 -0.97 -6.57 27.62
C THR A 14 -0.33 -6.50 26.23
N GLU A 15 0.37 -5.40 25.94
CA GLU A 15 1.08 -5.24 24.67
C GLU A 15 1.94 -6.48 24.39
N PRO A 16 1.72 -7.17 23.26
CA PRO A 16 2.47 -8.37 22.96
C PRO A 16 3.93 -8.01 22.69
N THR A 17 4.84 -8.74 23.32
CA THR A 17 6.28 -8.54 23.07
C THR A 17 6.62 -8.84 21.61
N PRO A 18 7.68 -8.22 21.03
CA PRO A 18 8.09 -8.49 19.65
C PRO A 18 8.37 -9.98 19.37
N ALA A 19 8.92 -10.69 20.36
CA ALA A 19 9.14 -12.13 20.30
C ALA A 19 7.81 -12.92 20.25
N GLY A 20 6.82 -12.51 21.06
CA GLY A 20 5.48 -13.09 21.05
C GLY A 20 4.76 -12.91 19.72
N LEU A 21 4.86 -11.71 19.12
CA LEU A 21 4.31 -11.44 17.79
C LEU A 21 4.96 -12.30 16.70
N THR A 22 6.28 -12.50 16.78
CA THR A 22 7.02 -13.33 15.83
C THR A 22 6.58 -14.79 15.92
N LEU A 23 6.46 -15.32 17.13
CA LEU A 23 5.96 -16.68 17.35
C LEU A 23 4.52 -16.84 16.85
N LEU A 24 3.65 -15.88 17.17
CA LEU A 24 2.26 -15.89 16.75
C LEU A 24 2.13 -15.86 15.21
N ARG A 25 2.91 -15.02 14.53
CA ARG A 25 2.97 -14.99 13.06
C ARG A 25 3.37 -16.35 12.49
N SER A 26 4.40 -16.99 13.04
CA SER A 26 4.82 -18.32 12.60
C SER A 26 3.70 -19.35 12.76
N ARG A 27 2.98 -19.33 13.88
CA ARG A 27 1.87 -20.27 14.13
C ARG A 27 0.68 -20.02 13.22
N LEU A 28 0.39 -18.75 12.92
CA LEU A 28 -0.69 -18.39 12.01
C LEU A 28 -0.38 -18.76 10.56
N ALA A 29 0.87 -18.59 10.13
CA ALA A 29 1.31 -19.04 8.82
C ALA A 29 1.22 -20.57 8.67
N GLU A 30 1.54 -21.32 9.72
CA GLU A 30 1.40 -22.78 9.76
C GLU A 30 -0.07 -23.22 9.75
N ALA A 31 -0.94 -22.54 10.53
CA ALA A 31 -2.36 -22.88 10.62
C ALA A 31 -3.17 -22.47 9.38
N PHE A 32 -2.75 -21.43 8.66
CA PHE A 32 -3.45 -20.87 7.51
C PHE A 32 -2.51 -20.66 6.31
N PRO A 33 -1.98 -21.73 5.70
CA PRO A 33 -0.95 -21.63 4.65
C PRO A 33 -1.43 -20.91 3.38
N ASP A 34 -2.73 -20.94 3.10
CA ASP A 34 -3.31 -20.34 1.89
C ASP A 34 -4.06 -19.02 2.16
N ARG A 35 -3.92 -18.41 3.34
CA ARG A 35 -4.63 -17.17 3.66
C ARG A 35 -3.66 -16.09 4.10
N ALA A 36 -3.93 -14.87 3.64
CA ALA A 36 -3.30 -13.68 4.21
C ALA A 36 -3.85 -13.46 5.62
N VAL A 37 -2.96 -13.36 6.61
CA VAL A 37 -3.32 -13.09 8.01
C VAL A 37 -2.83 -11.70 8.38
N VAL A 38 -3.75 -10.86 8.85
CA VAL A 38 -3.46 -9.49 9.27
C VAL A 38 -3.60 -9.41 10.79
N LEU A 39 -2.52 -8.99 11.46
CA LEU A 39 -2.45 -8.76 12.89
C LEU A 39 -2.53 -7.27 13.16
N LEU A 40 -3.60 -6.84 13.83
CA LEU A 40 -3.82 -5.43 14.14
C LEU A 40 -3.23 -5.09 15.51
N PRO A 41 -2.44 -4.01 15.64
CA PRO A 41 -2.01 -3.45 16.92
C PRO A 41 -3.13 -3.34 17.97
N CYS A 42 -2.74 -3.47 19.24
CA CYS A 42 -3.66 -3.29 20.37
C CYS A 42 -4.35 -1.93 20.32
N GLY A 43 -5.66 -1.91 20.59
CA GLY A 43 -6.45 -0.67 20.59
C GLY A 43 -6.93 -0.21 19.21
N MET A 44 -6.56 -0.88 18.11
CA MET A 44 -7.23 -0.68 16.82
C MET A 44 -8.44 -1.59 16.70
N GLU A 45 -9.58 -1.00 16.33
CA GLU A 45 -10.81 -1.71 16.03
C GLU A 45 -11.13 -1.68 14.54
N VAL A 46 -11.58 -2.82 14.03
CA VAL A 46 -12.12 -2.94 12.67
C VAL A 46 -13.59 -2.67 12.76
N ALA A 47 -14.03 -1.54 12.22
CA ALA A 47 -15.46 -1.22 12.19
C ALA A 47 -16.23 -2.35 11.50
N PRO A 48 -17.38 -2.80 12.04
CA PRO A 48 -18.19 -3.81 11.37
C PRO A 48 -18.59 -3.33 9.97
N GLY A 49 -18.43 -4.18 8.95
CA GLY A 49 -18.64 -3.83 7.54
C GLY A 49 -17.42 -3.24 6.82
N SER A 50 -16.35 -2.90 7.54
CA SER A 50 -15.13 -2.38 6.91
C SER A 50 -14.39 -3.41 6.06
N GLN A 51 -14.65 -4.72 6.19
CA GLN A 51 -14.09 -5.70 5.26
C GLN A 51 -14.57 -5.48 3.83
N GLU A 52 -15.87 -5.21 3.64
CA GLU A 52 -16.43 -4.92 2.33
C GLU A 52 -15.88 -3.59 1.80
N SER A 53 -15.83 -2.55 2.65
CA SER A 53 -15.21 -1.27 2.28
C SER A 53 -13.71 -1.38 1.98
N LEU A 54 -12.95 -2.21 2.70
CA LEU A 54 -11.53 -2.44 2.44
C LEU A 54 -11.33 -3.22 1.14
N LEU A 55 -12.18 -4.18 0.82
CA LEU A 55 -12.17 -4.87 -0.47
C LEU A 55 -12.49 -3.90 -1.62
N GLU A 56 -13.48 -3.04 -1.44
CA GLU A 56 -13.84 -2.00 -2.42
C GLU A 56 -12.69 -0.99 -2.62
N ILE A 57 -12.08 -0.52 -1.52
CA ILE A 57 -10.93 0.37 -1.55
C ILE A 57 -9.74 -0.29 -2.25
N ASN A 58 -9.42 -1.54 -1.92
CA ASN A 58 -8.34 -2.29 -2.57
C ASN A 58 -8.60 -2.43 -4.08
N GLY A 59 -9.83 -2.76 -4.49
CA GLY A 59 -10.17 -2.83 -5.91
C GLY A 59 -10.03 -1.48 -6.64
N LYS A 60 -10.38 -0.38 -5.97
CA LYS A 60 -10.16 0.98 -6.50
C LYS A 60 -8.68 1.34 -6.60
N LEU A 61 -7.87 0.96 -5.62
CA LEU A 61 -6.42 1.17 -5.64
C LEU A 61 -5.75 0.35 -6.74
N ASP A 62 -6.12 -0.92 -6.92
CA ASP A 62 -5.60 -1.76 -8.00
C ASP A 62 -5.94 -1.18 -9.38
N ALA A 63 -7.16 -0.67 -9.56
CA ALA A 63 -7.58 0.01 -10.79
C ALA A 63 -6.76 1.30 -11.02
N LEU A 64 -6.54 2.09 -9.97
CA LEU A 64 -5.72 3.30 -10.05
C LEU A 64 -4.26 2.97 -10.40
N LEU A 65 -3.67 1.97 -9.75
CA LEU A 65 -2.30 1.52 -10.04
C LEU A 65 -2.17 1.00 -11.47
N THR A 66 -3.19 0.28 -11.96
CA THR A 66 -3.24 -0.18 -13.36
C THR A 66 -3.31 0.99 -14.33
N ALA A 67 -4.15 2.00 -14.04
CA ALA A 67 -4.25 3.20 -14.87
C ALA A 67 -2.94 3.99 -14.88
N LEU A 68 -2.32 4.21 -13.72
CA LEU A 68 -1.03 4.89 -13.61
C LEU A 68 0.11 4.12 -14.30
N ALA A 69 0.09 2.79 -14.24
CA ALA A 69 1.05 1.96 -14.95
C ALA A 69 0.86 2.04 -16.48
N ALA A 70 -0.39 2.14 -16.94
CA ALA A 70 -0.73 2.32 -18.35
C ALA A 70 -0.38 3.74 -18.87
N GLU A 71 -0.53 4.77 -18.03
CA GLU A 71 -0.11 6.14 -18.33
C GLU A 71 1.42 6.30 -18.31
N GLY A 72 2.14 5.43 -17.60
CA GLY A 72 3.60 5.44 -17.53
C GLY A 72 4.34 4.96 -18.78
N GLU A 73 3.63 4.43 -19.80
CA GLU A 73 4.24 4.05 -21.09
C GLU A 73 4.28 5.19 -22.12
N ASP A 74 3.52 6.27 -21.92
CA ASP A 74 3.50 7.43 -22.83
C ASP A 74 4.03 8.69 -22.14
N GLY A 75 5.35 8.90 -22.20
CA GLY A 75 5.95 10.22 -21.97
C GLY A 75 6.78 10.35 -20.69
N GLN A 76 7.84 9.55 -20.57
CA GLN A 76 9.06 10.16 -20.01
C GLN A 76 9.57 11.14 -21.06
N ASP A 77 9.34 12.44 -20.85
CA ASP A 77 10.01 13.50 -21.61
C ASP A 77 11.52 13.23 -21.56
N GLU A 78 12.06 12.61 -22.62
CA GLU A 78 13.50 12.63 -22.84
C GLU A 78 13.89 14.12 -22.84
N PRO A 79 14.88 14.53 -22.03
CA PRO A 79 15.38 15.90 -22.11
C PRO A 79 15.78 16.16 -23.56
N SER A 80 15.10 17.13 -24.18
CA SER A 80 15.36 17.52 -25.57
C SER A 80 16.85 17.81 -25.72
N ARG A 81 17.50 17.17 -26.68
CA ARG A 81 18.92 17.42 -26.95
C ARG A 81 19.04 18.62 -27.87
N SER A 82 19.97 19.52 -27.57
CA SER A 82 20.35 20.59 -28.50
C SER A 82 20.91 19.98 -29.79
N LEU A 83 21.02 20.77 -30.86
CA LEU A 83 21.65 20.32 -32.12
C LEU A 83 23.13 19.92 -31.93
N ASP A 84 23.74 20.34 -30.82
CA ASP A 84 25.09 19.98 -30.40
C ASP A 84 25.11 18.76 -29.42
N GLY A 85 23.94 18.18 -29.12
CA GLY A 85 23.81 16.96 -28.32
C GLY A 85 23.73 17.15 -26.80
N GLU A 86 23.66 18.39 -26.30
CA GLU A 86 23.56 18.68 -24.87
C GLU A 86 22.12 18.55 -24.37
N LEU A 87 21.95 18.01 -23.15
CA LEU A 87 20.63 17.85 -22.53
C LEU A 87 20.06 19.22 -22.12
N VAL A 88 18.96 19.64 -22.74
CA VAL A 88 18.24 20.86 -22.35
C VAL A 88 17.26 20.49 -21.22
N PRO A 89 17.38 21.10 -20.02
CA PRO A 89 16.38 20.92 -18.97
C PRO A 89 15.05 21.51 -19.45
N GLY A 90 13.97 20.73 -19.37
CA GLY A 90 12.62 21.20 -19.74
C GLY A 90 12.21 22.46 -18.99
N GLU A 91 11.40 23.30 -19.63
CA GLU A 91 10.86 24.53 -19.03
C GLU A 91 10.10 24.18 -17.76
N ARG A 92 10.67 24.50 -16.59
CA ARG A 92 9.94 24.38 -15.33
C ARG A 92 8.82 25.40 -15.37
N ASP A 93 7.59 24.94 -15.20
CA ASP A 93 6.43 25.83 -15.00
C ASP A 93 6.68 26.69 -13.75
N GLN A 94 7.01 27.96 -13.97
CA GLN A 94 7.29 28.94 -12.92
C GLN A 94 6.02 29.54 -12.29
N SER A 95 4.84 29.01 -12.59
CA SER A 95 3.57 29.51 -12.04
C SER A 95 3.35 29.15 -10.56
N GLN A 96 4.19 28.29 -9.96
CA GLN A 96 4.18 28.03 -8.52
C GLN A 96 5.04 29.07 -7.78
N SER A 97 4.44 30.24 -7.53
CA SER A 97 4.96 31.21 -6.56
C SER A 97 4.80 30.62 -5.15
N LEU A 98 5.91 30.39 -4.44
CA LEU A 98 5.88 30.04 -3.01
C LEU A 98 5.43 31.27 -2.23
N GLY A 99 4.12 31.36 -1.97
CA GLY A 99 3.51 32.29 -1.01
C GLY A 99 3.61 31.75 0.41
#